data_AF-A0A939RE11-F1
#
_entry.id   AF-A0A939RE11-F1
#
_cell.length_a   1.000
_cell.length_b   1.000
_cell.length_c   1.000
_cell.angle_alpha   90.00
_cell.angle_beta   90.00
_cell.angle_gamma   90.00
#
_symmetry.space_group_name_H-M   'P 1'
#
loop_
_entity.id
_entity.type
_entity.pdbx_description
1 polymer ?
#
loop_
_entity_poly.entity_id
_entity_poly.type
_entity_poly.pdbx_seq_one_letter_code
_entity_poly.pdbx_strand_id
1 'polypeptide(L)'
;VSLLSRHPDSTVWLATHKTLHVERIIKGIRKTSTFHDRLVKEAHLLKNLNNPHIPKIYDLEEDDEYTYIIEEYIAGESLKSLCNRRLLSEKEIIHFIFLISSIIDYLHTLPGNGLLYLDIKPENVLISGDNCYLVDFGSAQNEDDEAGFIFGTRSYASPEQINGEKLSKKADIYALGMLLKFMLSHGSVTSKKETQLQAVVRKCTGRTVWSRFSSVRALMTKIKEIDKGSSSFVNKPLKIAFAGAAPNTGVTYIALTFAAYLKSLGRKCVYAEMNNSEAWYSISPRINELRALAGLEVLSRKFCENRDITDADIISDYGSLSEAMPESFYNADISCILIGNRIWETDEIKQTRALSKKCNKRLFLVNLTGTVDRDIAEMLNTEAFMAIPYINNPDEIFKDAELKTVFQELALKTGVMI
;
A
#
# COMPACT_ATOMS: atom_id res chain seq x y z
N VAL A 1 -6.24 -10.28 -25.97
CA VAL A 1 -7.28 -9.82 -25.03
C VAL A 1 -8.07 -11.04 -24.59
N SER A 2 -8.32 -11.19 -23.29
CA SER A 2 -9.06 -12.30 -22.68
C SER A 2 -10.23 -11.74 -21.88
N LEU A 3 -11.42 -12.33 -22.00
CA LEU A 3 -12.60 -11.89 -21.25
C LEU A 3 -12.48 -12.31 -19.78
N LEU A 4 -12.64 -11.35 -18.86
CA LEU A 4 -12.66 -11.63 -17.42
C LEU A 4 -14.08 -11.66 -16.86
N SER A 5 -14.91 -10.69 -17.23
CA SER A 5 -16.31 -10.62 -16.81
C SER A 5 -17.18 -9.93 -17.85
N ARG A 6 -18.47 -10.29 -17.85
CA ARG A 6 -19.47 -9.71 -18.74
C ARG A 6 -20.76 -9.46 -17.97
N HIS A 7 -21.14 -8.20 -17.88
CA HIS A 7 -22.46 -7.75 -17.46
C HIS A 7 -23.23 -7.25 -18.70
N PRO A 8 -24.57 -7.06 -18.60
CA PRO A 8 -25.38 -6.58 -19.71
C PRO A 8 -24.89 -5.24 -20.29
N ASP A 9 -24.40 -4.36 -19.42
CA ASP A 9 -24.01 -3.00 -19.76
C ASP A 9 -22.50 -2.80 -19.87
N SER A 10 -21.70 -3.60 -19.14
CA SER A 10 -20.25 -3.47 -19.07
C SER A 10 -19.54 -4.80 -19.34
N THR A 11 -18.34 -4.71 -19.90
CA THR A 11 -17.49 -5.88 -20.13
C THR A 11 -16.07 -5.56 -19.68
N VAL A 12 -15.43 -6.52 -19.01
CA VAL A 12 -14.08 -6.37 -18.48
C VAL A 12 -13.16 -7.39 -19.14
N TRP A 13 -12.03 -6.92 -19.63
CA TRP A 13 -11.03 -7.74 -20.29
C TRP A 13 -9.65 -7.58 -19.65
N LEU A 14 -8.88 -8.67 -19.67
CA LEU A 14 -7.44 -8.65 -19.53
C LEU A 14 -6.82 -8.42 -20.91
N ALA A 15 -6.02 -7.39 -21.06
CA ALA A 15 -5.33 -7.06 -22.30
C ALA A 15 -3.83 -6.95 -22.07
N THR A 16 -3.05 -7.26 -23.10
CA THR A 16 -1.62 -7.01 -23.11
C THR A 16 -1.36 -5.79 -23.96
N HIS A 17 -0.74 -4.77 -23.37
CA HIS A 17 -0.33 -3.58 -24.10
C HIS A 17 0.69 -3.99 -25.19
N LYS A 18 0.44 -3.60 -26.45
CA LYS A 18 1.20 -4.12 -27.61
C LYS A 18 2.69 -3.78 -27.57
N THR A 19 3.03 -2.55 -27.20
CA THR A 19 4.43 -2.06 -27.18
C THR A 19 5.16 -2.42 -25.90
N LEU A 20 4.56 -2.12 -24.74
CA LEU A 20 5.16 -2.34 -23.43
C LEU A 20 5.12 -3.81 -22.95
N HIS A 21 4.32 -4.67 -23.60
CA HIS A 21 4.13 -6.08 -23.22
C HIS A 21 3.70 -6.31 -21.76
N VAL A 22 2.98 -5.34 -21.20
CA VAL A 22 2.44 -5.38 -19.83
C VAL A 22 0.93 -5.62 -19.84
N GLU A 23 0.45 -6.34 -18.83
CA GLU A 23 -0.97 -6.63 -18.67
C GLU A 23 -1.75 -5.43 -18.12
N ARG A 24 -2.98 -5.25 -18.61
CA ARG A 24 -3.90 -4.16 -18.27
C ARG A 24 -5.33 -4.68 -18.19
N ILE A 25 -6.14 -4.00 -17.39
CA ILE A 25 -7.58 -4.19 -17.40
C ILE A 25 -8.20 -3.17 -18.34
N ILE A 26 -9.11 -3.62 -19.19
CA ILE A 26 -9.98 -2.76 -20.00
C ILE A 26 -11.41 -2.97 -19.52
N LYS A 27 -12.07 -1.90 -19.06
CA LYS A 27 -13.51 -1.89 -18.73
C LYS A 27 -14.24 -1.10 -19.81
N GLY A 28 -15.05 -1.75 -20.62
CA GLY A 28 -15.87 -1.10 -21.65
C GLY A 28 -17.33 -1.03 -21.26
N ILE A 29 -17.96 0.11 -21.53
CA ILE A 29 -19.40 0.33 -21.32
C ILE A 29 -20.01 1.02 -22.54
N ARG A 30 -21.26 0.68 -22.88
CA ARG A 30 -21.98 1.41 -23.94
C ARG A 30 -22.29 2.83 -23.47
N LYS A 31 -22.11 3.82 -24.35
CA LYS A 31 -22.47 5.23 -24.09
C LYS A 31 -23.95 5.43 -23.80
N THR A 32 -24.81 4.56 -24.34
CA THR A 32 -26.26 4.58 -24.08
C THR A 32 -26.66 3.92 -22.75
N SER A 33 -25.73 3.34 -22.01
CA SER A 33 -26.03 2.66 -20.75
C SER A 33 -26.30 3.68 -19.63
N THR A 34 -27.25 3.38 -18.76
CA THR A 34 -27.51 4.18 -17.54
C THR A 34 -26.35 4.18 -16.55
N PHE A 35 -25.36 3.31 -16.74
CA PHE A 35 -24.17 3.21 -15.91
C PHE A 35 -22.96 3.96 -16.51
N HIS A 36 -23.09 4.57 -17.69
CA HIS A 36 -21.99 5.27 -18.38
C HIS A 36 -21.41 6.39 -17.52
N ASP A 37 -22.26 7.23 -16.93
CA ASP A 37 -21.83 8.31 -16.03
C ASP A 37 -21.04 7.81 -14.82
N ARG A 38 -21.34 6.59 -14.33
CA ARG A 38 -20.59 5.98 -13.22
C ARG A 38 -19.19 5.58 -13.62
N LEU A 39 -19.02 5.04 -14.84
CA LEU A 39 -17.71 4.71 -15.39
C LEU A 39 -16.88 5.99 -15.56
N VAL A 40 -17.45 7.04 -16.15
CA VAL A 40 -16.75 8.32 -16.33
C VAL A 40 -16.38 8.94 -14.98
N LYS A 41 -17.29 8.88 -13.99
CA LYS A 41 -17.01 9.32 -12.61
C LYS A 41 -15.87 8.51 -11.98
N GLU A 42 -15.86 7.18 -12.12
CA GLU A 42 -14.78 6.30 -11.65
C GLU A 42 -13.44 6.72 -12.22
N ALA A 43 -13.36 6.97 -13.54
CA ALA A 43 -12.12 7.42 -14.19
C ALA A 43 -11.61 8.75 -13.60
N HIS A 44 -12.51 9.73 -13.42
CA HIS A 44 -12.16 11.02 -12.84
C HIS A 44 -11.72 10.93 -11.37
N LEU A 45 -12.32 10.03 -10.59
CA LEU A 45 -11.92 9.78 -9.20
C LEU A 45 -10.54 9.12 -9.15
N LEU A 46 -10.36 7.99 -9.84
CA LEU A 46 -9.12 7.20 -9.84
C LEU A 46 -7.91 8.03 -10.25
N LYS A 47 -8.07 8.98 -11.19
CA LYS A 47 -6.99 9.89 -11.63
C LYS A 47 -6.33 10.65 -10.48
N ASN A 48 -7.10 11.00 -9.45
CA ASN A 48 -6.64 11.84 -8.34
C ASN A 48 -6.23 11.02 -7.10
N LEU A 49 -6.37 9.70 -7.13
CA LEU A 49 -5.99 8.83 -6.03
C LEU A 49 -4.54 8.39 -6.16
N ASN A 50 -3.78 8.54 -5.08
CA ASN A 50 -2.41 8.07 -4.96
C ASN A 50 -2.28 7.15 -3.75
N ASN A 51 -2.62 5.87 -3.95
CA ASN A 51 -2.49 4.83 -2.93
C ASN A 51 -2.04 3.51 -3.59
N PRO A 52 -1.00 2.82 -3.06
CA PRO A 52 -0.49 1.60 -3.68
C PRO A 52 -1.44 0.39 -3.61
N HIS A 53 -2.55 0.50 -2.88
CA HIS A 53 -3.59 -0.52 -2.79
C HIS A 53 -4.85 -0.17 -3.60
N ILE A 54 -4.74 0.80 -4.50
CA ILE A 54 -5.79 1.20 -5.45
C ILE A 54 -5.18 1.11 -6.86
N PRO A 55 -5.82 0.44 -7.83
CA PRO A 55 -5.31 0.38 -9.19
C PRO A 55 -5.12 1.75 -9.81
N LYS A 56 -4.00 1.95 -10.52
CA LYS A 56 -3.79 3.17 -11.31
C LYS A 56 -4.62 3.16 -12.58
N ILE A 57 -5.26 4.28 -12.88
CA ILE A 57 -5.80 4.54 -14.21
C ILE A 57 -4.67 4.99 -15.14
N TYR A 58 -4.63 4.44 -16.36
CA TYR A 58 -3.68 4.80 -17.40
C TYR A 58 -4.33 5.68 -18.46
N ASP A 59 -5.55 5.33 -18.89
CA ASP A 59 -6.23 6.07 -19.95
C ASP A 59 -7.75 5.91 -19.92
N LEU A 60 -8.42 6.81 -20.65
CA LEU A 60 -9.84 6.78 -20.95
C LEU A 60 -10.02 6.95 -22.46
N GLU A 61 -10.43 5.89 -23.13
CA GLU A 61 -10.57 5.82 -24.58
C GLU A 61 -12.04 5.69 -24.98
N GLU A 62 -12.41 6.16 -26.16
CA GLU A 62 -13.78 6.07 -26.64
C GLU A 62 -13.86 5.78 -28.14
N ASP A 63 -14.91 5.07 -28.54
CA ASP A 63 -15.35 5.00 -29.94
C ASP A 63 -16.78 5.55 -30.08
N ASP A 64 -17.42 5.34 -31.23
CA ASP A 64 -18.77 5.85 -31.50
C ASP A 64 -19.83 5.27 -30.55
N GLU A 65 -19.65 4.04 -30.05
CA GLU A 65 -20.65 3.32 -29.24
C GLU A 65 -20.23 3.10 -27.77
N TYR A 66 -18.93 3.12 -27.46
CA TYR A 66 -18.37 2.68 -26.19
C TYR A 66 -17.37 3.67 -25.58
N THR A 67 -17.30 3.64 -24.26
CA THR A 67 -16.21 4.25 -23.47
C THR A 67 -15.45 3.13 -22.76
N TYR A 68 -14.12 3.25 -22.72
CA TYR A 68 -13.18 2.26 -22.20
C TYR A 68 -12.26 2.89 -21.15
N ILE A 69 -12.25 2.35 -19.93
CA ILE A 69 -11.20 2.64 -18.94
C ILE A 69 -10.07 1.63 -19.11
N ILE A 70 -8.84 2.13 -19.17
CA ILE A 70 -7.62 1.33 -19.14
C ILE A 70 -6.95 1.51 -17.78
N GLU A 71 -6.87 0.46 -16.99
CA GLU A 71 -6.34 0.49 -15.61
C GLU A 71 -5.30 -0.62 -15.35
N GLU A 72 -4.60 -0.48 -14.24
CA GLU A 72 -3.61 -1.43 -13.76
C GLU A 72 -4.21 -2.82 -13.55
N TYR A 73 -3.54 -3.86 -14.08
CA TYR A 73 -3.87 -5.22 -13.75
C TYR A 73 -3.24 -5.62 -12.41
N ILE A 74 -4.09 -6.00 -11.46
CA ILE A 74 -3.65 -6.57 -10.19
C ILE A 74 -3.62 -8.09 -10.33
N ALA A 75 -2.42 -8.67 -10.30
CA ALA A 75 -2.21 -10.11 -10.33
C ALA A 75 -2.63 -10.76 -8.99
N GLY A 76 -3.92 -11.03 -8.84
CA GLY A 76 -4.51 -11.60 -7.63
C GLY A 76 -5.88 -12.22 -7.89
N GLU A 77 -6.51 -12.72 -6.83
CA GLU A 77 -7.89 -13.22 -6.86
C GLU A 77 -8.77 -12.42 -5.90
N SER A 78 -10.09 -12.36 -6.14
CA SER A 78 -10.99 -11.69 -5.19
C SER A 78 -11.01 -12.41 -3.83
N LEU A 79 -11.22 -11.66 -2.76
CA LEU A 79 -11.41 -12.22 -1.41
C LEU A 79 -12.57 -13.21 -1.39
N LYS A 80 -13.61 -12.98 -2.20
CA LYS A 80 -14.70 -13.95 -2.41
C LYS A 80 -14.17 -15.29 -2.93
N SER A 81 -13.35 -15.27 -3.97
CA SER A 81 -12.77 -16.47 -4.58
C SER A 81 -11.84 -17.19 -3.61
N LEU A 82 -11.00 -16.43 -2.90
CA LEU A 82 -10.11 -16.95 -1.87
C LEU A 82 -10.87 -17.70 -0.77
N CYS A 83 -11.94 -17.09 -0.24
CA CYS A 83 -12.79 -17.70 0.79
C CYS A 83 -13.61 -18.91 0.29
N ASN A 84 -13.94 -18.95 -1.00
CA ASN A 84 -14.56 -20.14 -1.60
C ASN A 84 -13.56 -21.30 -1.73
N ARG A 85 -12.26 -20.99 -1.89
CA ARG A 85 -11.18 -21.96 -2.06
C ARG A 85 -10.63 -22.50 -0.74
N ARG A 86 -10.57 -21.67 0.31
CA ARG A 86 -10.08 -22.06 1.64
C ARG A 86 -10.62 -21.18 2.76
N LEU A 87 -10.49 -21.67 3.99
CA LEU A 87 -10.68 -20.86 5.18
C LEU A 87 -9.55 -19.85 5.36
N LEU A 88 -9.90 -18.68 5.87
CA LEU A 88 -8.94 -17.68 6.33
C LEU A 88 -8.47 -18.03 7.74
N SER A 89 -7.16 -17.91 7.98
CA SER A 89 -6.64 -17.91 9.33
C SER A 89 -7.02 -16.63 10.07
N GLU A 90 -7.06 -16.71 11.39
CA GLU A 90 -7.23 -15.53 12.26
C GLU A 90 -6.30 -14.36 11.91
N LYS A 91 -5.04 -14.66 11.57
CA LYS A 91 -4.04 -13.64 11.19
C LYS A 91 -4.44 -12.93 9.90
N GLU A 92 -4.89 -13.67 8.91
CA GLU A 92 -5.33 -13.12 7.62
C GLU A 92 -6.57 -12.24 7.77
N ILE A 93 -7.53 -12.65 8.62
CA ILE A 93 -8.74 -11.86 8.87
C ILE A 93 -8.38 -10.51 9.49
N ILE A 94 -7.55 -10.52 10.54
CA ILE A 94 -7.08 -9.30 11.21
C ILE A 94 -6.27 -8.44 10.25
N HIS A 95 -5.40 -9.05 9.45
CA HIS A 95 -4.58 -8.36 8.48
C HIS A 95 -5.41 -7.68 7.39
N PHE A 96 -6.24 -8.44 6.68
CA PHE A 96 -7.04 -7.91 5.58
C PHE A 96 -8.04 -6.86 6.05
N ILE A 97 -8.73 -7.06 7.19
CA ILE A 97 -9.62 -6.01 7.69
C ILE A 97 -8.86 -4.73 8.04
N PHE A 98 -7.63 -4.85 8.55
CA PHE A 98 -6.79 -3.71 8.88
C PHE A 98 -6.34 -2.95 7.64
N LEU A 99 -5.78 -3.65 6.64
CA LEU A 99 -5.36 -3.02 5.37
C LEU A 99 -6.54 -2.36 4.66
N ILE A 100 -7.66 -3.06 4.52
CA ILE A 100 -8.85 -2.50 3.86
C ILE A 100 -9.34 -1.26 4.61
N SER A 101 -9.37 -1.31 5.95
CA SER A 101 -9.70 -0.13 6.76
C SER A 101 -8.69 1.01 6.55
N SER A 102 -7.40 0.72 6.37
CA SER A 102 -6.38 1.74 6.05
C SER A 102 -6.63 2.43 4.71
N ILE A 103 -7.10 1.69 3.69
CA ILE A 103 -7.46 2.27 2.39
C ILE A 103 -8.68 3.17 2.54
N ILE A 104 -9.70 2.73 3.29
CA ILE A 104 -10.90 3.57 3.55
C ILE A 104 -10.55 4.81 4.39
N ASP A 105 -9.67 4.70 5.40
CA ASP A 105 -9.20 5.87 6.17
C ASP A 105 -8.47 6.88 5.28
N TYR A 106 -7.68 6.41 4.31
CA TYR A 106 -7.07 7.25 3.28
C TYR A 106 -8.14 8.00 2.47
N LEU A 107 -9.16 7.30 1.94
CA LEU A 107 -10.25 7.95 1.19
C LEU A 107 -11.00 8.98 2.03
N HIS A 108 -11.29 8.66 3.29
CA HIS A 108 -11.99 9.54 4.24
C HIS A 108 -11.20 10.78 4.66
N THR A 109 -9.88 10.77 4.45
CA THR A 109 -8.98 11.89 4.81
C THR A 109 -8.55 12.74 3.61
N LEU A 110 -9.01 12.41 2.40
CA LEU A 110 -8.80 13.24 1.22
C LEU A 110 -9.38 14.65 1.40
N PRO A 111 -8.82 15.68 0.74
CA PRO A 111 -9.37 17.04 0.75
C PRO A 111 -10.83 17.09 0.27
N GLY A 112 -11.57 18.12 0.69
CA GLY A 112 -12.98 18.30 0.28
C GLY A 112 -13.94 17.35 1.02
N ASN A 113 -13.79 17.24 2.35
CA ASN A 113 -14.56 16.37 3.24
C ASN A 113 -14.40 14.85 3.03
N GLY A 114 -13.64 14.42 2.02
CA GLY A 114 -13.24 13.03 1.81
C GLY A 114 -14.18 12.26 0.88
N LEU A 115 -13.70 11.11 0.42
CA LEU A 115 -14.39 10.24 -0.53
C LEU A 115 -15.00 9.03 0.19
N LEU A 116 -16.28 8.77 -0.05
CA LEU A 116 -16.98 7.56 0.39
C LEU A 116 -16.84 6.47 -0.68
N TYR A 117 -16.55 5.23 -0.29
CA TYR A 117 -16.36 4.13 -1.26
C TYR A 117 -17.67 3.40 -1.59
N LEU A 118 -18.53 3.17 -0.61
CA LEU A 118 -19.94 2.74 -0.70
C LEU A 118 -20.24 1.35 -1.28
N ASP A 119 -19.27 0.60 -1.80
CA ASP A 119 -19.49 -0.78 -2.28
C ASP A 119 -18.45 -1.79 -1.74
N ILE A 120 -18.09 -1.66 -0.45
CA ILE A 120 -17.17 -2.61 0.21
C ILE A 120 -17.81 -4.00 0.26
N LYS A 121 -17.24 -4.94 -0.50
CA LYS A 121 -17.66 -6.34 -0.55
C LYS A 121 -16.51 -7.27 -0.96
N PRO A 122 -16.57 -8.57 -0.67
CA PRO A 122 -15.50 -9.52 -0.98
C PRO A 122 -15.11 -9.61 -2.46
N GLU A 123 -16.03 -9.28 -3.37
CA GLU A 123 -15.79 -9.25 -4.82
C GLU A 123 -14.88 -8.09 -5.25
N ASN A 124 -14.95 -6.95 -4.55
CA ASN A 124 -14.19 -5.74 -4.87
C ASN A 124 -12.87 -5.62 -4.08
N VAL A 125 -12.52 -6.65 -3.30
CA VAL A 125 -11.25 -6.75 -2.59
C VAL A 125 -10.40 -7.80 -3.31
N LEU A 126 -9.36 -7.39 -4.03
CA LEU A 126 -8.41 -8.33 -4.63
C LEU A 126 -7.27 -8.63 -3.66
N ILE A 127 -6.91 -9.90 -3.53
CA ILE A 127 -5.81 -10.39 -2.71
C ILE A 127 -4.66 -10.81 -3.63
N SER A 128 -3.48 -10.22 -3.40
CA SER A 128 -2.25 -10.57 -4.10
C SER A 128 -1.14 -10.75 -3.07
N GLY A 129 -0.81 -12.02 -2.79
CA GLY A 129 0.07 -12.39 -1.68
C GLY A 129 -0.50 -11.90 -0.34
N ASP A 130 0.32 -11.14 0.39
CA ASP A 130 -0.08 -10.52 1.67
C ASP A 130 -0.72 -9.13 1.48
N ASN A 131 -0.98 -8.66 0.26
CA ASN A 131 -1.61 -7.36 0.04
C ASN A 131 -3.07 -7.51 -0.36
N CYS A 132 -3.88 -6.49 -0.05
CA CYS A 132 -5.21 -6.32 -0.61
C CYS A 132 -5.29 -5.04 -1.44
N TYR A 133 -6.18 -5.04 -2.42
CA TYR A 133 -6.45 -3.90 -3.29
C TYR A 133 -7.96 -3.68 -3.34
N LEU A 134 -8.39 -2.43 -3.23
CA LEU A 134 -9.78 -2.06 -3.52
C LEU A 134 -9.90 -1.72 -5.00
N VAL A 135 -10.86 -2.34 -5.67
CA VAL A 135 -11.15 -2.13 -7.10
C VAL A 135 -12.60 -1.69 -7.28
N ASP A 136 -12.99 -1.22 -8.47
CA ASP A 136 -14.37 -0.80 -8.78
C ASP A 136 -14.84 0.39 -7.92
N PHE A 137 -14.57 1.59 -8.41
CA PHE A 137 -14.93 2.85 -7.75
C PHE A 137 -16.23 3.45 -8.32
N GLY A 138 -17.00 2.69 -9.11
CA GLY A 138 -18.22 3.18 -9.76
C GLY A 138 -19.35 3.62 -8.81
N SER A 139 -19.27 3.25 -7.53
CA SER A 139 -20.19 3.71 -6.48
C SER A 139 -19.63 4.83 -5.61
N ALA A 140 -18.36 5.21 -5.79
CA ALA A 140 -17.70 6.18 -4.93
C ALA A 140 -18.20 7.61 -5.19
N GLN A 141 -18.28 8.41 -4.12
CA GLN A 141 -18.75 9.79 -4.20
C GLN A 141 -18.20 10.64 -3.06
N ASN A 142 -18.19 11.96 -3.24
CA ASN A 142 -17.79 12.86 -2.16
C ASN A 142 -18.86 12.84 -1.06
N GLU A 143 -18.47 13.06 0.19
CA GLU A 143 -19.43 13.08 1.31
C GLU A 143 -20.49 14.19 1.17
N ASP A 144 -20.18 15.27 0.44
CA ASP A 144 -21.09 16.39 0.19
C ASP A 144 -22.01 16.20 -1.02
N ASP A 145 -21.80 15.17 -1.85
CA ASP A 145 -22.66 14.90 -3.00
C ASP A 145 -24.10 14.62 -2.50
N GLU A 146 -25.11 15.19 -3.17
CA GLU A 146 -26.52 14.92 -2.83
C GLU A 146 -26.85 13.43 -2.98
N ALA A 147 -27.77 12.93 -2.15
CA ALA A 147 -28.21 11.55 -2.18
C ALA A 147 -28.94 11.27 -3.52
N GLY A 148 -28.20 10.76 -4.51
CA GLY A 148 -28.73 10.64 -5.87
C GLY A 148 -29.30 9.26 -6.22
N PHE A 149 -28.73 8.17 -5.69
CA PHE A 149 -29.14 6.80 -6.06
C PHE A 149 -28.87 5.80 -4.92
N ILE A 150 -29.60 4.67 -4.91
CA ILE A 150 -29.21 3.53 -4.07
C ILE A 150 -27.91 2.95 -4.65
N PHE A 151 -26.80 3.23 -3.98
CA PHE A 151 -25.47 2.72 -4.36
C PHE A 151 -25.12 1.45 -3.59
N GLY A 152 -24.36 0.57 -4.22
CA GLY A 152 -23.75 -0.60 -3.60
C GLY A 152 -24.60 -1.88 -3.58
N THR A 153 -23.96 -2.95 -3.12
CA THR A 153 -24.55 -4.29 -3.06
C THR A 153 -25.41 -4.45 -1.82
N ARG A 154 -26.71 -4.77 -1.99
CA ARG A 154 -27.74 -4.76 -0.91
C ARG A 154 -27.37 -5.54 0.36
N SER A 155 -26.58 -6.61 0.25
CA SER A 155 -26.14 -7.42 1.40
C SER A 155 -25.06 -6.75 2.27
N TYR A 156 -24.40 -5.71 1.77
CA TYR A 156 -23.33 -4.96 2.44
C TYR A 156 -23.68 -3.50 2.69
N ALA A 157 -24.64 -2.95 1.94
CA ALA A 157 -25.12 -1.58 2.05
C ALA A 157 -25.71 -1.28 3.45
N SER A 158 -25.40 -0.09 3.97
CA SER A 158 -25.94 0.37 5.25
C SER A 158 -27.44 0.70 5.17
N PRO A 159 -28.16 0.73 6.31
CA PRO A 159 -29.58 1.11 6.32
C PRO A 159 -29.85 2.45 5.64
N GLU A 160 -29.01 3.46 5.89
CA GLU A 160 -29.13 4.77 5.27
C GLU A 160 -28.89 4.74 3.74
N GLN A 161 -28.01 3.86 3.24
CA GLN A 161 -27.87 3.62 1.79
C GLN A 161 -29.12 2.98 1.18
N ILE A 162 -29.70 2.00 1.86
CA ILE A 162 -30.90 1.30 1.39
C ILE A 162 -32.12 2.24 1.37
N ASN A 163 -32.21 3.14 2.37
CA ASN A 163 -33.31 4.08 2.50
C ASN A 163 -33.14 5.36 1.65
N GLY A 164 -32.00 5.55 0.98
CA GLY A 164 -31.70 6.78 0.23
C GLY A 164 -31.53 8.00 1.14
N GLU A 165 -31.09 7.80 2.38
CA GLU A 165 -30.82 8.87 3.33
C GLU A 165 -29.45 9.51 3.06
N LYS A 166 -29.16 10.66 3.70
CA LYS A 166 -27.86 11.33 3.57
C LYS A 166 -26.74 10.39 4.05
N LEU A 167 -25.79 10.14 3.17
CA LEU A 167 -24.64 9.29 3.44
C LEU A 167 -23.56 10.05 4.20
N SER A 168 -22.75 9.27 4.93
CA SER A 168 -21.55 9.76 5.61
C SER A 168 -20.52 8.64 5.64
N LYS A 169 -19.32 8.94 6.14
CA LYS A 169 -18.23 7.97 6.41
C LYS A 169 -18.67 6.73 7.21
N LYS A 170 -19.80 6.82 7.91
CA LYS A 170 -20.39 5.75 8.71
C LYS A 170 -21.02 4.64 7.87
N ALA A 171 -21.35 4.91 6.61
CA ALA A 171 -21.81 3.90 5.65
C ALA A 171 -20.69 2.90 5.33
N ASP A 172 -19.48 3.39 5.03
CA ASP A 172 -18.31 2.53 4.82
C ASP A 172 -17.93 1.74 6.09
N ILE A 173 -18.06 2.34 7.28
CA ILE A 173 -17.82 1.61 8.55
C ILE A 173 -18.82 0.45 8.73
N TYR A 174 -20.07 0.63 8.32
CA TYR A 174 -21.06 -0.45 8.32
C TYR A 174 -20.64 -1.57 7.36
N ALA A 175 -20.25 -1.21 6.14
CA ALA A 175 -19.85 -2.16 5.12
C ALA A 175 -18.56 -2.92 5.52
N LEU A 176 -17.59 -2.26 6.17
CA LEU A 176 -16.43 -2.92 6.81
C LEU A 176 -16.86 -3.95 7.88
N GLY A 177 -17.90 -3.64 8.65
CA GLY A 177 -18.50 -4.58 9.62
C GLY A 177 -19.10 -5.81 8.95
N MET A 178 -19.81 -5.61 7.83
CA MET A 178 -20.37 -6.70 7.03
C MET A 178 -19.28 -7.55 6.36
N LEU A 179 -18.21 -6.91 5.87
CA LEU A 179 -17.05 -7.60 5.33
C LEU A 179 -16.33 -8.44 6.40
N LEU A 180 -16.10 -7.88 7.59
CA LEU A 180 -15.52 -8.62 8.72
C LEU A 180 -16.41 -9.82 9.11
N LYS A 181 -17.73 -9.62 9.14
CA LYS A 181 -18.68 -10.71 9.39
C LYS A 181 -18.55 -11.83 8.36
N PHE A 182 -18.41 -11.48 7.08
CA PHE A 182 -18.19 -12.45 6.00
C PHE A 182 -16.87 -13.21 6.18
N MET A 183 -15.77 -12.51 6.51
CA MET A 183 -14.47 -13.15 6.73
C MET A 183 -14.49 -14.11 7.93
N LEU A 184 -15.17 -13.74 9.02
CA LEU A 184 -15.34 -14.62 10.18
C LEU A 184 -16.12 -15.89 9.84
N SER A 185 -17.17 -15.80 9.00
CA SER A 185 -17.94 -16.99 8.60
C SER A 185 -17.19 -17.92 7.65
N HIS A 186 -16.07 -17.47 7.07
CA HIS A 186 -15.17 -18.25 6.21
C HIS A 186 -13.78 -18.35 6.85
N GLY A 187 -13.71 -18.27 8.19
CA GLY A 187 -12.49 -18.19 8.97
C GLY A 187 -12.35 -19.31 9.99
N SER A 188 -11.11 -19.61 10.37
CA SER A 188 -10.79 -20.41 11.55
C SER A 188 -10.13 -19.51 12.59
N VAL A 189 -10.90 -19.13 13.62
CA VAL A 189 -10.52 -18.14 14.64
C VAL A 189 -10.61 -18.77 16.02
N THR A 190 -9.71 -18.37 16.94
CA THR A 190 -9.82 -18.81 18.33
C THR A 190 -11.08 -18.23 18.98
N SER A 191 -11.77 -19.01 19.82
CA SER A 191 -13.03 -18.59 20.45
C SER A 191 -12.96 -17.21 21.15
N LYS A 192 -11.82 -16.92 21.79
CA LYS A 192 -11.55 -15.63 22.44
C LYS A 192 -11.53 -14.47 21.42
N LYS A 193 -10.72 -14.57 20.36
CA LYS A 193 -10.61 -13.49 19.37
C LYS A 193 -11.85 -13.40 18.49
N GLU A 194 -12.51 -14.52 18.21
CA GLU A 194 -13.79 -14.52 17.50
C GLU A 194 -14.82 -13.69 18.27
N THR A 195 -14.92 -13.89 19.59
CA THR A 195 -15.81 -13.08 20.45
C THR A 195 -15.48 -11.58 20.38
N GLN A 196 -14.19 -11.22 20.38
CA GLN A 196 -13.74 -9.83 20.28
C GLN A 196 -14.06 -9.23 18.89
N LEU A 197 -13.80 -9.96 17.82
CA LEU A 197 -14.08 -9.52 16.45
C LEU A 197 -15.59 -9.45 16.18
N GLN A 198 -16.40 -10.36 16.73
CA GLN A 198 -17.86 -10.25 16.68
C GLN A 198 -18.39 -9.00 17.40
N ALA A 199 -17.76 -8.57 18.50
CA ALA A 199 -18.10 -7.30 19.14
C ALA A 199 -17.78 -6.09 18.23
N VAL A 200 -16.67 -6.15 17.49
CA VAL A 200 -16.35 -5.16 16.45
C VAL A 200 -17.42 -5.14 15.36
N VAL A 201 -17.81 -6.31 14.84
CA VAL A 201 -18.91 -6.43 13.86
C VAL A 201 -20.17 -5.75 14.38
N ARG A 202 -20.64 -6.10 15.59
CA ARG A 202 -21.86 -5.51 16.17
C ARG A 202 -21.80 -3.99 16.29
N LYS A 203 -20.62 -3.45 16.64
CA LYS A 203 -20.41 -2.01 16.73
C LYS A 203 -20.43 -1.36 15.34
N CYS A 204 -19.75 -1.94 14.34
CA CYS A 204 -19.79 -1.44 12.96
C CYS A 204 -21.20 -1.50 12.37
N THR A 205 -21.94 -2.59 12.59
CA THR A 205 -23.27 -2.82 11.99
C THR A 205 -24.42 -2.32 12.86
N GLY A 206 -24.17 -1.32 13.73
CA GLY A 206 -25.19 -0.72 14.57
C GLY A 206 -26.30 -0.06 13.74
N ARG A 207 -27.57 -0.25 14.16
CA ARG A 207 -28.74 0.26 13.44
C ARG A 207 -28.71 1.78 13.27
N THR A 208 -28.29 2.50 14.31
CA THR A 208 -28.13 3.95 14.26
C THR A 208 -26.68 4.32 13.95
N VAL A 209 -26.51 5.36 13.15
CA VAL A 209 -25.21 5.88 12.70
C VAL A 209 -24.27 6.19 13.89
N TRP A 210 -24.80 6.79 14.96
CA TRP A 210 -24.06 7.19 16.15
C TRP A 210 -23.55 6.02 17.00
N SER A 211 -24.18 4.85 16.91
CA SER A 211 -23.75 3.65 17.64
C SER A 211 -22.48 3.01 17.06
N ARG A 212 -22.13 3.37 15.81
CA ARG A 212 -20.96 2.87 15.10
C ARG A 212 -19.68 3.59 15.54
N PHE A 213 -18.52 2.99 15.26
CA PHE A 213 -17.21 3.64 15.51
C PHE A 213 -17.19 5.07 14.96
N SER A 214 -16.60 6.00 15.71
CA SER A 214 -16.55 7.44 15.35
C SER A 214 -15.88 7.67 14.01
N SER A 215 -14.84 6.91 13.69
CA SER A 215 -14.09 6.93 12.44
C SER A 215 -13.51 5.55 12.12
N VAL A 216 -12.99 5.38 10.90
CA VAL A 216 -12.25 4.17 10.50
C VAL A 216 -10.97 4.01 11.31
N ARG A 217 -10.25 5.11 11.60
CA ARG A 217 -9.13 5.09 12.56
C ARG A 217 -9.49 4.51 13.93
N ALA A 218 -10.67 4.82 14.47
CA ALA A 218 -11.11 4.25 15.75
C ALA A 218 -11.37 2.74 15.66
N LEU A 219 -11.89 2.26 14.52
CA LEU A 219 -12.00 0.83 14.21
C LEU A 219 -10.60 0.19 14.14
N MET A 220 -9.67 0.78 13.39
CA MET A 220 -8.30 0.29 13.24
C MET A 220 -7.56 0.19 14.58
N THR A 221 -7.69 1.18 15.47
CA THR A 221 -7.16 1.12 16.83
C THR A 221 -7.72 -0.08 17.59
N LYS A 222 -9.03 -0.36 17.44
CA LYS A 222 -9.63 -1.52 18.10
C LYS A 222 -9.13 -2.85 17.54
N ILE A 223 -8.92 -2.94 16.23
CA ILE A 223 -8.31 -4.11 15.59
C ILE A 223 -6.87 -4.30 16.10
N LYS A 224 -6.07 -3.23 16.16
CA LYS A 224 -4.70 -3.24 16.74
C LYS A 224 -4.70 -3.77 18.18
N GLU A 225 -5.66 -3.38 19.02
CA GLU A 225 -5.77 -3.89 20.39
C GLU A 225 -6.05 -5.40 20.45
N ILE A 226 -6.89 -5.92 19.56
CA ILE A 226 -7.22 -7.35 19.48
C ILE A 226 -6.00 -8.15 18.99
N ASP A 227 -5.17 -7.54 18.14
CA ASP A 227 -3.99 -8.18 17.56
C ASP A 227 -2.80 -8.30 18.53
N LYS A 228 -2.77 -7.58 19.66
CA LYS A 228 -1.66 -7.53 20.65
C LYS A 228 -1.34 -8.85 21.41
N GLY A 229 -1.66 -10.02 20.86
CA GLY A 229 -1.17 -11.33 21.32
C GLY A 229 0.12 -11.78 20.59
N SER A 230 0.73 -12.89 21.01
CA SER A 230 2.09 -13.38 20.65
C SER A 230 2.43 -13.61 19.16
N SER A 231 1.63 -13.12 18.23
CA SER A 231 1.94 -13.05 16.80
C SER A 231 1.14 -11.93 16.11
N SER A 232 1.32 -10.69 16.56
CA SER A 232 0.65 -9.54 15.95
C SER A 232 1.10 -9.34 14.52
N PHE A 233 0.17 -9.36 13.57
CA PHE A 233 0.46 -9.05 12.18
C PHE A 233 0.67 -7.54 11.98
N VAL A 234 -0.11 -6.71 12.68
CA VAL A 234 -0.15 -5.26 12.45
C VAL A 234 1.16 -4.56 12.85
N ASN A 235 1.92 -5.18 13.75
CA ASN A 235 3.26 -4.74 14.14
C ASN A 235 4.31 -5.82 13.87
N LYS A 236 4.15 -6.68 12.84
CA LYS A 236 5.22 -7.60 12.46
C LYS A 236 6.47 -6.76 12.17
N PRO A 237 7.60 -7.03 12.87
CA PRO A 237 8.87 -6.41 12.55
C PRO A 237 9.29 -6.76 11.12
N LEU A 238 9.64 -5.74 10.34
CA LEU A 238 10.09 -5.90 8.96
C LEU A 238 11.60 -5.79 8.86
N LYS A 239 12.20 -6.64 8.04
CA LYS A 239 13.61 -6.54 7.61
C LYS A 239 13.65 -5.88 6.25
N ILE A 240 14.04 -4.61 6.22
CA ILE A 240 14.08 -3.79 5.00
C ILE A 240 15.55 -3.50 4.69
N ALA A 241 16.02 -3.99 3.55
CA ALA A 241 17.41 -3.84 3.14
C ALA A 241 17.55 -2.69 2.13
N PHE A 242 18.58 -1.87 2.28
CA PHE A 242 18.94 -0.80 1.35
C PHE A 242 20.32 -1.06 0.76
N ALA A 243 20.44 -0.91 -0.56
CA ALA A 243 21.71 -0.92 -1.29
C ALA A 243 21.66 0.06 -2.46
N GLY A 244 22.81 0.53 -2.91
CA GLY A 244 22.95 1.43 -4.06
C GLY A 244 23.58 0.72 -5.25
N ALA A 245 23.18 1.10 -6.47
CA ALA A 245 23.76 0.59 -7.71
C ALA A 245 25.28 0.87 -7.79
N ALA A 246 25.73 1.97 -7.19
CA ALA A 246 27.12 2.39 -7.12
C ALA A 246 27.47 3.00 -5.74
N PRO A 247 28.77 3.18 -5.43
CA PRO A 247 29.20 3.97 -4.28
C PRO A 247 28.68 5.40 -4.32
N ASN A 248 28.47 6.01 -3.15
CA ASN A 248 28.06 7.41 -2.99
C ASN A 248 26.69 7.77 -3.59
N THR A 249 25.79 6.79 -3.74
CA THR A 249 24.41 7.00 -4.24
C THR A 249 23.45 7.59 -3.20
N GLY A 250 23.88 7.73 -1.93
CA GLY A 250 23.08 8.31 -0.85
C GLY A 250 22.33 7.29 0.02
N VAL A 251 22.65 5.99 -0.09
CA VAL A 251 21.98 4.88 0.62
C VAL A 251 21.88 5.14 2.12
N THR A 252 23.00 5.48 2.77
CA THR A 252 23.06 5.75 4.21
C THR A 252 22.07 6.84 4.63
N TYR A 253 22.01 7.95 3.88
CA TYR A 253 21.08 9.05 4.18
C TYR A 253 19.63 8.61 4.03
N ILE A 254 19.28 7.91 2.95
CA ILE A 254 17.90 7.47 2.71
C ILE A 254 17.45 6.42 3.74
N ALA A 255 18.28 5.42 3.99
CA ALA A 255 17.99 4.36 4.95
C ALA A 255 17.84 4.91 6.38
N LEU A 256 18.74 5.83 6.79
CA LEU A 256 18.66 6.47 8.10
C LEU A 256 17.43 7.38 8.23
N THR A 257 17.11 8.16 7.20
CA THR A 257 15.91 9.00 7.17
C THR A 257 14.64 8.16 7.26
N PHE A 258 14.60 7.03 6.54
CA PHE A 258 13.45 6.13 6.60
C PHE A 258 13.28 5.52 8.00
N ALA A 259 14.37 5.07 8.60
CA ALA A 259 14.35 4.51 9.95
C ALA A 259 13.85 5.55 10.98
N ALA A 260 14.30 6.80 10.86
CA ALA A 260 13.84 7.92 11.69
C ALA A 260 12.37 8.27 11.46
N TYR A 261 11.90 8.24 10.21
CA TYR A 261 10.50 8.41 9.85
C TYR A 261 9.62 7.35 10.54
N LEU A 262 9.96 6.06 10.44
CA LEU A 262 9.21 4.99 11.08
C LEU A 262 9.20 5.13 12.62
N LYS A 263 10.33 5.52 13.20
CA LYS A 263 10.44 5.81 14.63
C LYS A 263 9.50 6.94 15.05
N SER A 264 9.38 7.99 14.23
CA SER A 264 8.49 9.14 14.47
C SER A 264 7.00 8.76 14.49
N LEU A 265 6.63 7.70 13.78
CA LEU A 265 5.29 7.11 13.79
C LEU A 265 5.04 6.20 15.00
N GLY A 266 6.02 6.08 15.91
CA GLY A 266 5.93 5.27 17.12
C GLY A 266 6.29 3.80 16.91
N ARG A 267 6.85 3.42 15.76
CA ARG A 267 7.32 2.05 15.53
C ARG A 267 8.63 1.77 16.25
N LYS A 268 8.80 0.53 16.72
CA LYS A 268 10.11 0.03 17.16
C LYS A 268 10.96 -0.20 15.91
N CYS A 269 12.01 0.59 15.75
CA CYS A 269 12.84 0.60 14.55
C CYS A 269 14.31 0.71 14.96
N VAL A 270 15.17 -0.02 14.26
CA VAL A 270 16.62 -0.03 14.41
C VAL A 270 17.25 0.16 13.03
N TYR A 271 18.23 1.04 12.96
CA TYR A 271 19.09 1.17 11.79
C TYR A 271 20.35 0.30 11.98
N ALA A 272 20.68 -0.50 10.96
CA ALA A 272 21.80 -1.43 10.98
C ALA A 272 22.75 -1.14 9.81
N GLU A 273 23.95 -0.65 10.11
CA GLU A 273 25.00 -0.48 9.11
C GLU A 273 25.69 -1.83 8.87
N MET A 274 25.39 -2.47 7.75
CA MET A 274 25.89 -3.80 7.37
C MET A 274 27.13 -3.75 6.50
N ASN A 275 27.51 -2.55 6.03
CA ASN A 275 28.74 -2.31 5.29
C ASN A 275 29.90 -1.92 6.24
N ASN A 276 31.11 -1.79 5.69
CA ASN A 276 32.31 -1.44 6.46
C ASN A 276 32.69 0.06 6.34
N SER A 277 31.77 0.91 5.89
CA SER A 277 32.08 2.32 5.65
C SER A 277 32.20 3.13 6.94
N GLU A 278 31.59 2.66 8.02
CA GLU A 278 31.50 3.40 9.30
C GLU A 278 30.90 4.81 9.08
N ALA A 279 30.05 4.95 8.06
CA ALA A 279 29.50 6.23 7.63
C ALA A 279 28.74 6.90 8.77
N TRP A 280 28.09 6.12 9.64
CA TRP A 280 27.45 6.64 10.84
C TRP A 280 28.40 7.46 11.73
N TYR A 281 29.64 7.00 11.96
CA TYR A 281 30.59 7.73 12.80
C TYR A 281 30.98 9.08 12.21
N SER A 282 31.00 9.19 10.88
CA SER A 282 31.28 10.45 10.18
C SER A 282 30.08 11.41 10.14
N ILE A 283 28.85 10.86 10.17
CA ILE A 283 27.60 11.62 10.02
C ILE A 283 27.04 12.04 11.39
N SER A 284 27.18 11.20 12.42
CA SER A 284 26.62 11.43 13.76
C SER A 284 27.04 12.74 14.45
N PRO A 285 28.23 13.34 14.22
CA PRO A 285 28.54 14.66 14.77
C PRO A 285 27.77 15.81 14.08
N ARG A 286 27.31 15.59 12.85
CA ARG A 286 26.56 16.59 12.06
C ARG A 286 25.05 16.51 12.30
N ILE A 287 24.55 15.32 12.62
CA ILE A 287 23.17 15.07 13.04
C ILE A 287 23.15 15.22 14.56
N ASN A 288 22.73 16.40 15.04
CA ASN A 288 22.87 16.81 16.44
C ASN A 288 22.11 15.86 17.41
N GLU A 289 22.82 14.85 17.91
CA GLU A 289 22.39 13.81 18.85
C GLU A 289 21.24 12.89 18.38
N LEU A 290 21.23 11.64 18.85
CA LEU A 290 20.17 10.64 18.61
C LEU A 290 18.75 11.16 18.92
N ARG A 291 18.61 12.27 19.66
CA ARG A 291 17.34 12.98 19.88
C ARG A 291 16.76 13.58 18.61
N ALA A 292 17.59 14.08 17.69
CA ALA A 292 17.13 14.64 16.42
C ALA A 292 16.45 13.59 15.54
N LEU A 293 16.89 12.33 15.61
CA LEU A 293 16.27 11.18 14.93
C LEU A 293 15.25 10.43 15.81
N ALA A 294 14.54 11.13 16.70
CA ALA A 294 13.50 10.57 17.56
C ALA A 294 13.96 9.38 18.44
N GLY A 295 15.23 9.35 18.85
CA GLY A 295 15.80 8.26 19.67
C GLY A 295 15.95 6.94 18.90
N LEU A 296 16.21 7.02 17.60
CA LEU A 296 16.51 5.86 16.75
C LEU A 296 17.77 5.14 17.25
N GLU A 297 17.72 3.82 17.34
CA GLU A 297 18.88 3.00 17.67
C GLU A 297 19.69 2.72 16.39
N VAL A 298 21.01 2.93 16.45
CA VAL A 298 21.94 2.70 15.34
C VAL A 298 22.96 1.64 15.74
N LEU A 299 23.04 0.58 14.95
CA LEU A 299 23.95 -0.54 15.16
C LEU A 299 24.97 -0.62 14.04
N SER A 300 26.24 -0.85 14.40
CA SER A 300 27.26 -1.21 13.42
C SER A 300 27.27 -2.70 13.16
N ARG A 301 27.86 -3.11 12.03
CA ARG A 301 27.93 -4.51 11.57
C ARG A 301 28.35 -5.49 12.67
N LYS A 302 29.40 -5.17 13.42
CA LYS A 302 29.92 -6.02 14.52
C LYS A 302 28.89 -6.27 15.63
N PHE A 303 28.01 -5.31 15.89
CA PHE A 303 26.94 -5.46 16.87
C PHE A 303 25.73 -6.19 16.30
N CYS A 304 25.42 -6.01 15.01
CA CYS A 304 24.35 -6.74 14.34
C CYS A 304 24.58 -8.25 14.30
N GLU A 305 25.83 -8.68 14.05
CA GLU A 305 26.19 -10.10 13.99
C GLU A 305 26.01 -10.83 15.34
N ASN A 306 25.97 -10.09 16.46
CA ASN A 306 25.93 -10.64 17.82
C ASN A 306 24.60 -10.44 18.54
N ARG A 307 23.58 -9.87 17.88
CA ARG A 307 22.30 -9.54 18.52
C ARG A 307 21.12 -10.01 17.68
N ASP A 308 20.30 -10.88 18.26
CA ASP A 308 19.06 -11.32 17.63
C ASP A 308 17.92 -10.33 17.93
N ILE A 309 17.62 -9.47 16.95
CA ILE A 309 16.57 -8.46 17.05
C ILE A 309 15.32 -9.02 16.36
N THR A 310 14.31 -9.34 17.17
CA THR A 310 13.08 -9.99 16.71
C THR A 310 11.83 -9.16 16.94
N ASP A 311 11.92 -8.03 17.64
CA ASP A 311 10.80 -7.20 18.08
C ASP A 311 10.81 -5.76 17.53
N ALA A 312 11.66 -5.46 16.55
CA ALA A 312 11.79 -4.14 15.93
C ALA A 312 12.06 -4.24 14.42
N ASP A 313 11.52 -3.30 13.64
CA ASP A 313 11.85 -3.16 12.22
C ASP A 313 13.36 -2.93 12.10
N ILE A 314 14.01 -3.65 11.19
CA ILE A 314 15.45 -3.55 10.93
C ILE A 314 15.63 -2.92 9.57
N ILE A 315 16.17 -1.71 9.55
CA ILE A 315 16.54 -0.99 8.33
C ILE A 315 18.04 -1.18 8.11
N SER A 316 18.41 -2.07 7.19
CA SER A 316 19.80 -2.46 6.96
C SER A 316 20.43 -1.70 5.79
N ASP A 317 21.50 -0.95 6.04
CA ASP A 317 22.33 -0.32 5.01
C ASP A 317 23.49 -1.24 4.59
N TYR A 318 23.40 -1.82 3.39
CA TYR A 318 24.45 -2.67 2.82
C TYR A 318 25.47 -1.92 1.96
N GLY A 319 25.33 -0.59 1.81
CA GLY A 319 26.20 0.20 0.95
C GLY A 319 25.94 -0.07 -0.53
N SER A 320 26.97 -0.44 -1.28
CA SER A 320 26.85 -0.67 -2.73
C SER A 320 26.62 -2.14 -3.06
N LEU A 321 25.73 -2.37 -4.03
CA LEU A 321 25.42 -3.69 -4.53
C LEU A 321 26.65 -4.31 -5.21
N SER A 322 26.89 -5.59 -4.97
CA SER A 322 27.99 -6.33 -5.56
C SER A 322 27.65 -7.82 -5.65
N GLU A 323 28.50 -8.61 -6.30
CA GLU A 323 28.32 -10.08 -6.33
C GLU A 323 28.50 -10.72 -4.96
N ALA A 324 29.25 -10.07 -4.06
CA ALA A 324 29.55 -10.53 -2.70
C ALA A 324 28.49 -10.16 -1.66
N MET A 325 27.27 -9.79 -2.10
CA MET A 325 26.19 -9.44 -1.18
C MET A 325 25.78 -10.63 -0.31
N PRO A 326 25.59 -10.44 1.00
CA PRO A 326 25.20 -11.51 1.91
C PRO A 326 23.76 -11.97 1.66
N GLU A 327 23.44 -13.22 1.99
CA GLU A 327 22.08 -13.78 1.86
C GLU A 327 21.02 -12.96 2.60
N SER A 328 21.39 -12.34 3.72
CA SER A 328 20.50 -11.47 4.51
C SER A 328 19.95 -10.28 3.73
N PHE A 329 20.63 -9.81 2.68
CA PHE A 329 20.11 -8.78 1.78
C PHE A 329 19.01 -9.32 0.87
N TYR A 330 19.23 -10.49 0.27
CA TYR A 330 18.28 -11.11 -0.66
C TYR A 330 17.05 -11.66 0.05
N ASN A 331 17.23 -12.12 1.29
CA ASN A 331 16.19 -12.71 2.14
C ASN A 331 15.41 -11.68 2.97
N ALA A 332 15.70 -10.39 2.83
CA ALA A 332 14.91 -9.32 3.44
C ALA A 332 13.43 -9.42 3.04
N ASP A 333 12.52 -8.88 3.86
CA ASP A 333 11.09 -8.80 3.51
C ASP A 333 10.91 -7.92 2.25
N ILE A 334 11.77 -6.90 2.08
CA ILE A 334 11.93 -6.12 0.85
C ILE A 334 13.34 -5.53 0.75
N SER A 335 13.91 -5.54 -0.47
CA SER A 335 15.18 -4.91 -0.80
C SER A 335 14.95 -3.63 -1.63
N CYS A 336 15.24 -2.48 -1.03
CA CYS A 336 15.23 -1.17 -1.66
C CYS A 336 16.58 -0.90 -2.34
N ILE A 337 16.56 -0.58 -3.63
CA ILE A 337 17.77 -0.43 -4.44
C ILE A 337 17.82 0.97 -5.03
N LEU A 338 18.77 1.79 -4.55
CA LEU A 338 18.98 3.14 -5.05
C LEU A 338 19.70 3.11 -6.38
N ILE A 339 19.13 3.78 -7.37
CA ILE A 339 19.76 4.03 -8.67
C ILE A 339 20.05 5.53 -8.77
N GLY A 340 21.23 5.88 -9.27
CA GLY A 340 21.62 7.25 -9.59
C GLY A 340 20.80 7.84 -10.73
N ASN A 341 20.96 9.15 -10.96
CA ASN A 341 20.25 9.89 -12.02
C ASN A 341 21.11 10.06 -13.29
N ARG A 342 22.21 9.32 -13.45
CA ARG A 342 23.17 9.57 -14.53
C ARG A 342 22.94 8.61 -15.70
N ILE A 343 22.66 9.18 -16.86
CA ILE A 343 22.23 8.48 -18.09
C ILE A 343 23.26 7.44 -18.58
N TRP A 344 24.56 7.65 -18.32
CA TRP A 344 25.62 6.72 -18.74
C TRP A 344 25.89 5.58 -17.75
N GLU A 345 25.15 5.46 -16.64
CA GLU A 345 25.24 4.34 -15.70
C GLU A 345 24.51 3.07 -16.21
N THR A 346 24.32 2.94 -17.53
CA THR A 346 23.53 1.87 -18.15
C THR A 346 24.01 0.47 -17.76
N ASP A 347 25.32 0.28 -17.60
CA ASP A 347 25.89 -1.02 -17.22
C ASP A 347 25.72 -1.31 -15.72
N GLU A 348 25.77 -0.28 -14.87
CA GLU A 348 25.45 -0.41 -13.44
C GLU A 348 23.97 -0.75 -13.23
N ILE A 349 23.07 -0.13 -13.99
CA ILE A 349 21.63 -0.45 -13.98
C ILE A 349 21.40 -1.89 -14.43
N LYS A 350 22.04 -2.34 -15.51
CA LYS A 350 21.93 -3.74 -15.99
C LYS A 350 22.44 -4.74 -14.95
N GLN A 351 23.60 -4.48 -14.36
CA GLN A 351 24.18 -5.33 -13.31
C GLN A 351 23.29 -5.37 -12.07
N THR A 352 22.80 -4.20 -11.65
CA THR A 352 21.86 -4.05 -10.53
C THR A 352 20.59 -4.87 -10.76
N ARG A 353 20.02 -4.80 -11.98
CA ARG A 353 18.86 -5.61 -12.36
C ARG A 353 19.16 -7.11 -12.34
N ALA A 354 20.33 -7.53 -12.80
CA ALA A 354 20.71 -8.94 -12.77
C ALA A 354 20.85 -9.47 -11.34
N LEU A 355 21.53 -8.74 -10.46
CA LEU A 355 21.77 -9.13 -9.06
C LEU A 355 20.48 -9.12 -8.24
N SER A 356 19.63 -8.11 -8.42
CA SER A 356 18.38 -7.94 -7.68
C SER A 356 17.30 -8.98 -7.97
N LYS A 357 17.41 -9.75 -9.07
CA LYS A 357 16.51 -10.89 -9.35
C LYS A 357 16.51 -11.95 -8.25
N LYS A 358 17.57 -12.02 -7.44
CA LYS A 358 17.68 -12.94 -6.30
C LYS A 358 16.88 -12.47 -5.07
N CYS A 359 16.47 -11.20 -5.01
CA CYS A 359 15.71 -10.67 -3.88
C CYS A 359 14.29 -11.24 -3.85
N ASN A 360 13.79 -11.56 -2.65
CA ASN A 360 12.39 -11.99 -2.45
C ASN A 360 11.39 -10.96 -2.98
N LYS A 361 11.58 -9.69 -2.61
CA LYS A 361 10.87 -8.52 -3.13
C LYS A 361 11.87 -7.39 -3.33
N ARG A 362 11.68 -6.59 -4.38
CA ARG A 362 12.56 -5.46 -4.69
C ARG A 362 11.77 -4.20 -5.02
N LEU A 363 12.29 -3.06 -4.60
CA LEU A 363 11.78 -1.73 -4.91
C LEU A 363 12.95 -0.87 -5.39
N PHE A 364 12.86 -0.32 -6.59
CA PHE A 364 13.87 0.61 -7.09
C PHE A 364 13.57 2.03 -6.63
N LEU A 365 14.56 2.68 -6.03
CA LEU A 365 14.49 4.07 -5.62
C LEU A 365 15.35 4.89 -6.57
N VAL A 366 14.72 5.72 -7.39
CA VAL A 366 15.44 6.57 -8.35
C VAL A 366 15.69 7.91 -7.70
N ASN A 367 16.95 8.21 -7.45
CA ASN A 367 17.36 9.46 -6.82
C ASN A 367 17.13 10.62 -7.81
N LEU A 368 16.15 11.47 -7.54
CA LEU A 368 15.84 12.61 -8.39
C LEU A 368 16.72 13.80 -8.05
N THR A 369 17.61 14.12 -8.98
CA THR A 369 18.26 15.44 -9.09
C THR A 369 17.78 16.09 -10.39
N GLY A 370 16.46 16.19 -10.60
CA GLY A 370 15.86 16.75 -11.82
C GLY A 370 14.70 15.93 -12.39
N THR A 371 14.43 16.07 -13.69
CA THR A 371 13.42 15.26 -14.41
C THR A 371 13.91 13.81 -14.54
N VAL A 372 13.07 12.82 -14.18
CA VAL A 372 13.35 11.40 -14.49
C VAL A 372 13.50 11.29 -16.01
N ASP A 373 14.66 10.84 -16.48
CA ASP A 373 14.86 10.60 -17.90
C ASP A 373 13.94 9.46 -18.38
N ARG A 374 13.31 9.63 -19.55
CA ARG A 374 12.44 8.62 -20.17
C ARG A 374 13.18 7.29 -20.33
N ASP A 375 14.48 7.33 -20.53
CA ASP A 375 15.32 6.15 -20.74
C ASP A 375 15.47 5.28 -19.47
N ILE A 376 15.54 5.88 -18.27
CA ILE A 376 15.57 5.13 -17.00
C ILE A 376 14.21 4.45 -16.78
N ALA A 377 13.11 5.14 -17.08
CA ALA A 377 11.76 4.59 -16.99
C ALA A 377 11.56 3.43 -17.98
N GLU A 378 12.07 3.54 -19.21
CA GLU A 378 12.06 2.47 -20.21
C GLU A 378 12.94 1.27 -19.82
N MET A 379 14.07 1.49 -19.13
CA MET A 379 14.92 0.39 -18.66
C MET A 379 14.29 -0.38 -17.48
N LEU A 380 13.47 0.30 -16.68
CA LEU A 380 12.79 -0.25 -15.51
C LEU A 380 11.40 -0.82 -15.82
N ASN A 381 10.93 -0.77 -17.09
CA ASN A 381 9.56 -0.93 -17.66
C ASN A 381 8.63 -2.06 -17.17
N THR A 382 8.95 -2.77 -16.10
CA THR A 382 8.17 -3.86 -15.49
C THR A 382 8.36 -3.99 -13.97
N GLU A 383 9.24 -3.22 -13.34
CA GLU A 383 9.62 -3.40 -11.92
C GLU A 383 9.10 -2.25 -11.06
N ALA A 384 8.68 -2.55 -9.82
CA ALA A 384 8.17 -1.54 -8.90
C ALA A 384 9.28 -0.52 -8.61
N PHE A 385 9.07 0.73 -9.01
CA PHE A 385 9.98 1.84 -8.70
C PHE A 385 9.25 2.99 -8.01
N MET A 386 10.05 3.86 -7.42
CA MET A 386 9.63 5.06 -6.72
C MET A 386 10.70 6.13 -6.92
N ALA A 387 10.26 7.35 -7.21
CA ALA A 387 11.14 8.51 -7.19
C ALA A 387 11.39 8.93 -5.73
N ILE A 388 12.63 9.28 -5.41
CA ILE A 388 13.01 9.77 -4.07
C ILE A 388 13.93 10.98 -4.23
N PRO A 389 13.74 12.07 -3.47
CA PRO A 389 14.64 13.23 -3.55
C PRO A 389 16.02 12.87 -3.03
N TYR A 390 17.03 13.62 -3.46
CA TYR A 390 18.36 13.54 -2.85
C TYR A 390 18.32 14.06 -1.42
N ILE A 391 18.82 13.27 -0.47
CA ILE A 391 18.84 13.62 0.95
C ILE A 391 20.28 13.74 1.42
N ASN A 392 20.62 14.90 1.99
CA ASN A 392 21.92 15.15 2.61
C ASN A 392 21.80 15.46 4.12
N ASN A 393 20.57 15.58 4.64
CA ASN A 393 20.29 15.83 6.04
C ASN A 393 19.02 15.07 6.49
N PRO A 394 19.15 13.96 7.24
CA PRO A 394 18.02 13.15 7.68
C PRO A 394 17.05 13.88 8.61
N ASP A 395 17.46 14.95 9.30
CA ASP A 395 16.60 15.73 10.20
C ASP A 395 15.50 16.52 9.46
N GLU A 396 15.64 16.69 8.14
CA GLU A 396 14.64 17.39 7.32
C GLU A 396 13.29 16.68 7.33
N ILE A 397 13.25 15.36 7.55
CA ILE A 397 12.02 14.56 7.58
C ILE A 397 11.02 15.04 8.64
N PHE A 398 11.48 15.71 9.69
CA PHE A 398 10.60 16.22 10.73
C PHE A 398 9.98 17.58 10.38
N LYS A 399 10.59 18.32 9.45
CA LYS A 399 10.27 19.70 9.11
C LYS A 399 9.57 19.81 7.76
N ASP A 400 9.96 18.99 6.80
CA ASP A 400 9.49 19.02 5.42
C ASP A 400 8.25 18.12 5.23
N ALA A 401 7.13 18.72 4.80
CA ALA A 401 5.88 18.00 4.57
C ALA A 401 5.91 17.16 3.28
N GLU A 402 6.58 17.62 2.23
CA GLU A 402 6.73 16.88 0.97
C GLU A 402 7.59 15.64 1.19
N LEU A 403 8.70 15.80 1.93
CA LEU A 403 9.55 14.69 2.31
C LEU A 403 8.78 13.64 3.13
N LYS A 404 7.92 14.05 4.08
CA LYS A 404 7.05 13.13 4.81
C LYS A 404 6.11 12.35 3.90
N THR A 405 5.52 12.99 2.89
CA THR A 405 4.65 12.30 1.93
C THR A 405 5.41 11.26 1.12
N VAL A 406 6.64 11.58 0.67
CA VAL A 406 7.50 10.62 -0.02
C VAL A 406 7.82 9.42 0.89
N PHE A 407 8.22 9.64 2.13
CA PHE A 407 8.53 8.54 3.04
C PHE A 407 7.29 7.77 3.54
N GLN A 408 6.11 8.39 3.53
CA GLN A 408 4.83 7.71 3.72
C GLN A 408 4.56 6.72 2.59
N GLU A 409 4.75 7.13 1.33
CA GLU A 409 4.62 6.23 0.19
C GLU A 409 5.68 5.11 0.23
N LEU A 410 6.92 5.42 0.65
CA LEU A 410 7.98 4.41 0.82
C LEU A 410 7.59 3.38 1.90
N ALA A 411 7.03 3.83 3.03
CA ALA A 411 6.50 2.97 4.08
C ALA A 411 5.42 2.03 3.52
N LEU A 412 4.44 2.55 2.79
CA LEU A 412 3.39 1.72 2.20
C LEU A 412 3.95 0.71 1.18
N LYS A 413 4.86 1.11 0.29
CA LYS A 413 5.48 0.22 -0.70
C LYS A 413 6.39 -0.85 -0.10
N THR A 414 6.96 -0.58 1.07
CA THR A 414 7.78 -1.55 1.82
C THR A 414 6.94 -2.46 2.73
N GLY A 415 5.61 -2.31 2.71
CA GLY A 415 4.69 -3.10 3.54
C GLY A 415 4.62 -2.64 4.99
N VAL A 416 5.21 -1.48 5.32
CA VAL A 416 5.07 -0.89 6.65
C VAL A 416 3.65 -0.38 6.81
N MET A 417 2.96 -0.93 7.81
CA MET A 417 1.63 -0.46 8.20
C MET A 417 1.79 0.71 9.17
N ILE A 418 1.35 1.89 8.73
CA ILE A 418 1.43 3.17 9.46
C ILE A 418 0.26 3.31 10.45
#